data_AF-A0A1S3H4N4-F1
#
_entry.id   AF-A0A1S3H4N4-F1
#
_cell.length_a   1.000
_cell.length_b   1.000
_cell.length_c   1.000
_cell.angle_alpha   90.00
_cell.angle_beta   90.00
_cell.angle_gamma   90.00
#
_symmetry.space_group_name_H-M   'P 1'
#
loop_
_entity.id
_entity.type
_entity.pdbx_description
1 polymer ?
#
loop_
_entity_poly.entity_id
_entity_poly.type
_entity_poly.pdbx_seq_one_letter_code
_entity_poly.pdbx_strand_id
1 'polypeptide(L)'
;MEKLKKQKPSTARSDATAEKQTQLDNIFEQMGDFGRFQLRVFPLFCLCSTLASLQYASVPFVGYTPEHRCISPQNDMDGNQTSQIQHFFSDEHRNQSSACESVVNGSREKCHEWEFDRSVMEETYASEFNLVCDEASLVTLMAVIFLVGMAVGNVGIGLLSDRLGRRTALGCALLFLSASGLASTFSPNAVTAILFRFLIGASSSGAYITSFLFGMEVVGPKKRMFAGIIMHFFYAAGSCGASGIAYALRHWRYLQAAITAPALLLAVYTWTVPESIRWLLSRGRKEDAKLVAKGVAQQNGRHIKSYDIFDNLKVDAVPQKSKGILKELWKTPRLVFHMVLLSLIWGLVEATWFGISLNSGNIEGSIFVNYFLVGLIEFPANCVLFTINRYGRKIPFVLTMVLCGMLCLSTTFVELYTGEGNFKF
;
A
#
# COMPACT_ATOMS: atom_id res chain seq x y z
N MET A 1 23.42 -60.09 -1.21
CA MET A 1 23.42 -59.04 -0.16
C MET A 1 23.35 -57.68 -0.82
N GLU A 2 22.12 -57.25 -1.05
CA GLU A 2 21.73 -56.03 -1.74
C GLU A 2 21.88 -54.85 -0.78
N LYS A 3 22.87 -53.97 -1.03
CA LYS A 3 23.05 -52.74 -0.27
C LYS A 3 21.97 -51.73 -0.68
N LEU A 4 20.81 -51.78 -0.04
CA LEU A 4 19.83 -50.70 0.01
C LEU A 4 20.53 -49.43 0.54
N LYS A 5 20.93 -48.55 -0.38
CA LYS A 5 21.26 -47.15 -0.09
C LYS A 5 20.03 -46.53 0.58
N LYS A 6 20.06 -46.39 1.91
CA LYS A 6 19.17 -45.48 2.64
C LYS A 6 19.42 -44.07 2.11
N GLN A 7 18.64 -43.66 1.11
CA GLN A 7 18.50 -42.26 0.71
C GLN A 7 18.13 -41.48 1.99
N LYS A 8 18.91 -40.44 2.30
CA LYS A 8 18.62 -39.58 3.47
C LYS A 8 17.17 -39.08 3.35
N PRO A 9 16.37 -39.10 4.43
CA PRO A 9 14.97 -38.68 4.38
C PRO A 9 14.79 -37.20 3.96
N SER A 10 15.82 -36.36 4.05
CA SER A 10 15.75 -34.97 3.58
C SER A 10 15.82 -34.83 2.06
N THR A 11 16.57 -35.69 1.35
CA THR A 11 16.68 -35.65 -0.12
C THR A 11 15.41 -36.19 -0.78
N ALA A 12 14.85 -37.30 -0.28
CA ALA A 12 13.60 -37.83 -0.81
C ALA A 12 12.41 -36.85 -0.64
N ARG A 13 12.41 -36.05 0.44
CA ARG A 13 11.37 -35.04 0.69
C ARG A 13 11.56 -33.77 -0.15
N SER A 14 12.79 -33.39 -0.49
CA SER A 14 13.04 -32.30 -1.45
C SER A 14 12.65 -32.70 -2.85
N ASP A 15 12.97 -33.93 -3.26
CA ASP A 15 12.71 -34.44 -4.60
C ASP A 15 11.20 -34.57 -4.87
N ALA A 16 10.44 -35.07 -3.89
CA ALA A 16 8.98 -35.13 -3.97
C ALA A 16 8.31 -33.75 -4.02
N THR A 17 8.86 -32.75 -3.33
CA THR A 17 8.34 -31.37 -3.36
C THR A 17 8.62 -30.72 -4.72
N ALA A 18 9.81 -30.94 -5.28
CA ALA A 18 10.19 -30.45 -6.60
C ALA A 18 9.30 -31.06 -7.68
N GLU A 19 9.06 -32.37 -7.64
CA GLU A 19 8.19 -33.08 -8.59
C GLU A 19 6.74 -32.56 -8.58
N LYS A 20 6.16 -32.33 -7.39
CA LYS A 20 4.83 -31.72 -7.24
C LYS A 20 4.76 -30.34 -7.90
N GLN A 21 5.80 -29.52 -7.71
CA GLN A 21 5.84 -28.18 -8.26
C GLN A 21 5.98 -28.19 -9.79
N THR A 22 6.80 -29.09 -10.34
CA THR A 22 6.92 -29.30 -11.78
C THR A 22 5.59 -29.75 -12.40
N GLN A 23 4.84 -30.65 -11.75
CA GLN A 23 3.53 -31.08 -12.25
C GLN A 23 2.52 -29.92 -12.28
N LEU A 24 2.48 -29.11 -11.22
CA LEU A 24 1.60 -27.95 -11.17
C LEU A 24 1.97 -26.92 -12.25
N ASP A 25 3.26 -26.65 -12.42
CA ASP A 25 3.74 -25.72 -13.45
C ASP A 25 3.41 -26.23 -14.86
N ASN A 26 3.49 -27.54 -15.12
CA ASN A 26 3.04 -28.15 -16.37
C ASN A 26 1.55 -27.94 -16.66
N ILE A 27 0.69 -27.91 -15.63
CA ILE A 27 -0.75 -27.60 -15.80
C ILE A 27 -0.91 -26.15 -16.24
N PHE A 28 -0.19 -25.20 -15.62
CA PHE A 28 -0.22 -23.79 -16.01
C PHE A 28 0.27 -23.57 -17.45
N GLU A 29 1.32 -24.29 -17.87
CA GLU A 29 1.79 -24.22 -19.26
C GLU A 29 0.75 -24.72 -20.26
N GLN A 30 0.01 -25.79 -19.92
CA GLN A 30 -1.07 -26.33 -20.75
C GLN A 30 -2.27 -25.39 -20.85
N MET A 31 -2.63 -24.70 -19.76
CA MET A 31 -3.68 -23.67 -19.76
C MET A 31 -3.27 -22.40 -20.52
N GLY A 32 -1.97 -22.19 -20.72
CA GLY A 32 -1.38 -20.98 -21.28
C GLY A 32 -0.96 -20.01 -20.18
N ASP A 33 0.32 -19.62 -20.20
CA ASP A 33 0.92 -18.78 -19.15
C ASP A 33 0.27 -17.39 -19.02
N PHE A 34 -0.17 -16.80 -20.14
CA PHE A 34 -0.82 -15.49 -20.20
C PHE A 34 -1.69 -15.39 -21.48
N GLY A 35 -2.91 -15.92 -21.43
CA GLY A 35 -3.86 -15.92 -22.54
C GLY A 35 -4.98 -14.88 -22.40
N ARG A 36 -6.08 -15.06 -23.14
CA ARG A 36 -7.24 -14.15 -23.14
C ARG A 36 -7.90 -14.05 -21.77
N PHE A 37 -7.97 -15.13 -21.02
CA PHE A 37 -8.49 -15.12 -19.65
C PHE A 37 -7.65 -14.22 -18.74
N GLN A 38 -6.32 -14.38 -18.77
CA GLN A 38 -5.42 -13.54 -17.99
C GLN A 38 -5.49 -12.08 -18.44
N LEU A 39 -5.55 -11.78 -19.74
CA LEU A 39 -5.73 -10.42 -20.24
C LEU A 39 -7.03 -9.76 -19.75
N ARG A 40 -8.10 -10.54 -19.58
CA ARG A 40 -9.37 -10.06 -19.03
C ARG A 40 -9.26 -9.75 -17.53
N VAL A 41 -8.68 -10.66 -16.75
CA VAL A 41 -8.70 -10.59 -15.27
C VAL A 41 -7.56 -9.77 -14.70
N PHE A 42 -6.38 -9.79 -15.32
CA PHE A 42 -5.17 -9.15 -14.80
C PHE A 42 -5.29 -7.63 -14.56
N PRO A 43 -6.04 -6.84 -15.38
CA PRO A 43 -6.32 -5.45 -15.10
C PRO A 43 -6.95 -5.20 -13.73
N LEU A 44 -7.78 -6.11 -13.19
CA LEU A 44 -8.33 -6.00 -11.82
C LEU A 44 -7.20 -5.87 -10.80
N PHE A 45 -6.21 -6.76 -10.87
CA PHE A 45 -5.12 -6.78 -9.88
C PHE A 45 -4.24 -5.54 -9.99
N CYS A 46 -4.02 -5.06 -11.21
CA CYS A 46 -3.31 -3.81 -11.48
C CYS A 46 -4.07 -2.61 -10.90
N LEU A 47 -5.38 -2.51 -11.14
CA LEU A 47 -6.22 -1.44 -10.60
C LEU A 47 -6.35 -1.49 -9.07
N CYS A 48 -6.38 -2.67 -8.47
CA CYS A 48 -6.28 -2.82 -7.00
C CYS A 48 -4.94 -2.29 -6.46
N SER A 49 -3.85 -2.44 -7.22
CA SER A 49 -2.52 -1.90 -6.84
C SER A 49 -2.51 -0.38 -6.93
N THR A 50 -3.08 0.18 -8.01
CA THR A 50 -3.29 1.64 -8.16
C THR A 50 -4.15 2.19 -7.03
N LEU A 51 -5.28 1.54 -6.72
CA LEU A 51 -6.18 1.94 -5.64
C LEU A 51 -5.49 1.96 -4.27
N ALA A 52 -4.69 0.93 -3.97
CA ALA A 52 -3.93 0.90 -2.73
C ALA A 52 -2.90 2.04 -2.67
N SER A 53 -2.23 2.33 -3.78
CA SER A 53 -1.31 3.47 -3.88
C SER A 53 -2.03 4.80 -3.67
N LEU A 54 -3.20 5.01 -4.28
CA LEU A 54 -4.01 6.22 -4.08
C LEU A 54 -4.39 6.45 -2.61
N GLN A 55 -4.78 5.39 -1.88
CA GLN A 55 -5.14 5.48 -0.46
C GLN A 55 -3.93 5.80 0.43
N TYR A 56 -2.75 5.28 0.09
CA TYR A 56 -1.52 5.60 0.79
C TYR A 56 -1.07 7.05 0.49
N ALA A 57 -1.04 7.40 -0.79
CA ALA A 57 -0.59 8.70 -1.27
C ALA A 57 -1.51 9.86 -0.86
N SER A 58 -2.76 9.60 -0.51
CA SER A 58 -3.66 10.62 0.02
C SER A 58 -3.30 11.10 1.44
N VAL A 59 -2.51 10.33 2.19
CA VAL A 59 -2.16 10.63 3.59
C VAL A 59 -1.54 12.01 3.76
N PRO A 60 -0.45 12.39 3.04
CA PRO A 60 0.15 13.72 3.18
C PRO A 60 -0.77 14.85 2.72
N PHE A 61 -1.64 14.64 1.73
CA PHE A 61 -2.55 15.68 1.24
C PHE A 61 -3.67 15.97 2.23
N VAL A 62 -4.32 14.94 2.76
CA VAL A 62 -5.42 15.12 3.70
C VAL A 62 -4.93 15.54 5.09
N GLY A 63 -3.72 15.13 5.46
CA GLY A 63 -3.02 15.56 6.67
C GLY A 63 -2.17 16.82 6.49
N TYR A 64 -2.29 17.53 5.36
CA TYR A 64 -1.59 18.80 5.16
C TYR A 64 -2.06 19.81 6.20
N THR A 65 -1.12 20.53 6.81
CA THR A 65 -1.41 21.60 7.75
C THR A 65 -1.18 22.93 7.05
N PRO A 66 -2.24 23.67 6.68
CA PRO A 66 -2.08 24.98 6.08
C PRO A 66 -1.45 25.98 7.04
N GLU A 67 -0.86 27.04 6.49
CA GLU A 67 -0.52 28.21 7.28
C GLU A 67 -1.77 28.74 7.97
N HIS A 68 -1.64 29.14 9.22
CA HIS A 68 -2.76 29.51 10.06
C HIS A 68 -2.39 30.65 11.00
N ARG A 69 -3.39 31.46 11.33
CA ARG A 69 -3.29 32.53 12.31
C ARG A 69 -4.38 32.40 13.36
N CYS A 70 -4.08 32.87 14.57
CA CYS A 70 -5.07 32.93 15.63
C CYS A 70 -6.05 34.09 15.41
N ILE A 71 -7.35 33.82 15.53
CA ILE A 71 -8.39 34.86 15.53
C ILE A 71 -8.42 35.47 16.93
N SER A 72 -8.12 36.76 17.03
CA SER A 72 -8.24 37.54 18.27
C SER A 72 -9.45 38.47 18.17
N PRO A 73 -10.31 38.57 19.20
CA PRO A 73 -11.48 39.45 19.19
C PRO A 73 -11.15 40.94 19.03
N GLN A 74 -9.88 41.34 19.18
CA GLN A 74 -9.41 42.70 18.93
C GLN A 74 -9.22 43.03 17.43
N ASN A 75 -9.03 42.03 16.56
CA ASN A 75 -8.80 42.23 15.12
C ASN A 75 -10.08 42.47 14.32
N ASP A 76 -11.25 42.12 14.86
CA ASP A 76 -12.56 42.32 14.19
C ASP A 76 -13.15 43.74 14.38
N MET A 77 -12.60 44.55 15.28
CA MET A 77 -13.06 45.95 15.46
C MET A 77 -12.56 46.90 14.37
N ASP A 78 -11.55 46.51 13.60
CA ASP A 78 -11.12 47.21 12.37
C ASP A 78 -11.87 46.62 11.16
N GLY A 79 -13.19 46.84 11.13
CA GLY A 79 -14.15 46.26 10.17
C GLY A 79 -14.00 46.68 8.69
N ASN A 80 -12.81 46.62 8.11
CA ASN A 80 -12.57 47.02 6.73
C ASN A 80 -11.56 46.15 5.94
N GLN A 81 -11.29 44.90 6.36
CA GLN A 81 -10.18 44.11 5.81
C GLN A 81 -10.55 42.81 5.08
N THR A 82 -11.65 42.77 4.31
CA THR A 82 -11.85 41.66 3.37
C THR A 82 -10.88 41.72 2.17
N SER A 83 -10.26 42.87 1.89
CA SER A 83 -9.28 43.06 0.81
C SER A 83 -7.81 42.92 1.22
N GLN A 84 -7.50 42.73 2.51
CA GLN A 84 -6.12 42.58 3.00
C GLN A 84 -5.69 41.12 3.24
N ILE A 85 -6.60 40.16 3.08
CA ILE A 85 -6.36 38.72 3.35
C ILE A 85 -5.22 38.17 2.47
N GLN A 86 -5.12 38.60 1.21
CA GLN A 86 -4.03 38.19 0.30
C GLN A 86 -2.69 38.89 0.57
N HIS A 87 -2.71 40.05 1.23
CA HIS A 87 -1.50 40.83 1.53
C HIS A 87 -0.91 40.55 2.93
N PHE A 88 -1.58 39.78 3.78
CA PHE A 88 -1.09 39.49 5.14
C PHE A 88 -0.18 38.26 5.24
N PHE A 89 -0.33 37.28 4.34
CA PHE A 89 0.64 36.18 4.20
C PHE A 89 1.93 36.63 3.49
N SER A 90 2.03 37.91 3.09
CA SER A 90 3.27 38.53 2.61
C SER A 90 3.98 39.26 3.76
N ASP A 91 5.00 38.61 4.33
CA ASP A 91 6.18 39.04 5.10
C ASP A 91 6.18 40.28 6.06
N GLU A 92 5.22 41.21 6.08
CA GLU A 92 5.33 42.48 6.85
C GLU A 92 4.59 42.54 8.20
N HIS A 93 3.75 41.56 8.55
CA HIS A 93 2.96 41.57 9.81
C HIS A 93 3.26 40.43 10.80
N ARG A 94 4.47 39.86 10.75
CA ARG A 94 4.90 38.72 11.57
C ARG A 94 5.05 39.00 13.09
N ASN A 95 4.82 40.24 13.54
CA ASN A 95 5.23 40.68 14.88
C ASN A 95 4.14 40.80 15.95
N GLN A 96 2.87 40.41 15.73
CA GLN A 96 1.85 40.59 16.79
C GLN A 96 0.87 39.45 17.07
N SER A 97 0.91 38.33 16.35
CA SER A 97 0.19 37.12 16.75
C SER A 97 1.00 35.89 16.38
N SER A 98 1.53 35.19 17.39
CA SER A 98 2.01 33.82 17.20
C SER A 98 0.83 32.95 16.75
N ALA A 99 1.06 32.02 15.82
CA ALA A 99 0.01 31.12 15.29
C ALA A 99 -0.80 30.38 16.39
N CYS A 100 -0.21 30.24 17.59
CA CYS A 100 -0.78 29.51 18.73
C CYS A 100 -1.19 30.37 19.94
N GLU A 101 -0.81 31.64 19.99
CA GLU A 101 -1.16 32.55 21.10
C GLU A 101 -1.73 33.84 20.54
N SER A 102 -2.86 34.29 21.09
CA SER A 102 -3.38 35.63 20.88
C SER A 102 -2.88 36.55 21.98
N VAL A 103 -2.60 37.81 21.62
CA VAL A 103 -2.36 38.86 22.60
C VAL A 103 -3.65 39.63 22.77
N VAL A 104 -4.29 39.48 23.92
CA VAL A 104 -5.51 40.22 24.29
C VAL A 104 -5.17 41.10 25.49
N ASN A 105 -5.26 42.43 25.32
CA ASN A 105 -4.93 43.41 26.37
C ASN A 105 -3.54 43.26 27.01
N GLY A 106 -2.54 42.80 26.24
CA GLY A 106 -1.16 42.61 26.72
C GLY A 106 -0.91 41.28 27.46
N SER A 107 -1.96 40.48 27.70
CA SER A 107 -1.88 39.09 28.18
C SER A 107 -1.86 38.12 27.01
N ARG A 108 -1.02 37.09 27.10
CA ARG A 108 -0.98 35.98 26.13
C ARG A 108 -2.01 34.94 26.54
N GLU A 109 -2.96 34.66 25.67
CA GLU A 109 -3.97 33.63 25.86
C GLU A 109 -3.84 32.54 24.80
N LYS A 110 -4.29 31.33 25.14
CA LYS A 110 -4.32 30.21 24.18
C LYS A 110 -5.34 30.50 23.09
N CYS A 111 -4.96 30.23 21.86
CA CYS A 111 -5.88 30.36 20.75
C CYS A 111 -6.95 29.26 20.78
N HIS A 112 -8.20 29.64 20.48
CA HIS A 112 -9.33 28.71 20.36
C HIS A 112 -9.91 28.63 18.95
N GLU A 113 -9.70 29.66 18.13
CA GLU A 113 -10.18 29.72 16.75
C GLU A 113 -9.07 30.20 15.82
N TRP A 114 -8.97 29.55 14.66
CA TRP A 114 -7.91 29.81 13.69
C TRP A 114 -8.51 30.14 12.33
N GLU A 115 -7.83 31.03 11.62
CA GLU A 115 -8.05 31.26 10.20
C GLU A 115 -6.90 30.60 9.42
N PHE A 116 -7.26 29.76 8.46
CA PHE A 116 -6.33 28.95 7.66
C PHE A 116 -6.19 29.52 6.25
N ASP A 117 -4.99 29.46 5.67
CA ASP A 117 -4.79 29.70 4.25
C ASP A 117 -5.38 28.55 3.43
N ARG A 118 -6.32 28.87 2.54
CA ARG A 118 -7.05 27.92 1.68
C ARG A 118 -6.53 27.92 0.24
N SER A 119 -5.40 28.56 -0.02
CA SER A 119 -4.80 28.68 -1.36
C SER A 119 -4.29 27.33 -1.91
N VAL A 120 -3.66 26.51 -1.09
CA VAL A 120 -3.08 25.21 -1.48
C VAL A 120 -4.11 24.09 -1.38
N MET A 121 -4.71 23.94 -0.21
CA MET A 121 -5.78 22.98 0.06
C MET A 121 -6.99 23.73 0.61
N GLU A 122 -8.17 23.46 0.09
CA GLU A 122 -9.41 24.13 0.51
C GLU A 122 -9.79 23.70 1.92
N GLU A 123 -9.77 22.40 2.19
CA GLU A 123 -10.05 21.81 3.50
C GLU A 123 -9.24 20.54 3.71
N THR A 124 -8.69 20.39 4.91
CA THR A 124 -7.86 19.28 5.39
C THR A 124 -8.33 18.85 6.78
N TYR A 125 -7.76 17.77 7.34
CA TYR A 125 -8.05 17.44 8.73
C TYR A 125 -7.58 18.50 9.72
N ALA A 126 -6.46 19.17 9.41
CA ALA A 126 -5.93 20.23 10.27
C ALA A 126 -6.89 21.43 10.32
N SER A 127 -7.38 21.88 9.15
CA SER A 127 -8.28 23.03 9.05
C SER A 127 -9.71 22.74 9.51
N GLU A 128 -10.24 21.55 9.21
CA GLU A 128 -11.65 21.24 9.52
C GLU A 128 -11.88 20.91 11.00
N PHE A 129 -10.89 20.32 11.67
CA PHE A 129 -10.98 19.93 13.08
C PHE A 129 -10.13 20.81 14.01
N ASN A 130 -9.57 21.93 13.51
CA ASN A 130 -8.68 22.84 14.25
C ASN A 130 -7.50 22.11 14.94
N LEU A 131 -6.88 21.16 14.24
CA LEU A 131 -5.79 20.32 14.79
C LEU A 131 -4.43 20.97 14.58
N VAL A 132 -4.23 22.11 15.23
CA VAL A 132 -2.98 22.87 15.21
C VAL A 132 -2.45 23.09 16.63
N CYS A 133 -1.21 23.57 16.75
CA CYS A 133 -0.58 23.86 18.04
C CYS A 133 -0.56 22.64 18.97
N ASP A 134 -1.21 22.70 20.13
CA ASP A 134 -1.27 21.60 21.11
C ASP A 134 -1.88 20.31 20.50
N GLU A 135 -2.80 20.44 19.54
CA GLU A 135 -3.53 19.33 18.92
C GLU A 135 -2.91 18.88 17.58
N ALA A 136 -1.80 19.48 17.13
CA ALA A 136 -1.13 19.09 15.89
C ALA A 136 -0.70 17.61 15.88
N SER A 137 -0.42 17.06 17.06
CA SER A 137 -0.08 15.64 17.23
C SER A 137 -1.20 14.69 16.78
N LEU A 138 -2.47 15.12 16.78
CA LEU A 138 -3.58 14.30 16.30
C LEU A 138 -3.54 14.07 14.79
N VAL A 139 -3.04 15.03 14.00
CA VAL A 139 -2.84 14.84 12.55
C VAL A 139 -1.78 13.75 12.31
N THR A 140 -0.67 13.81 13.04
CA THR A 140 0.36 12.76 13.01
C THR A 140 -0.20 11.42 13.46
N LEU A 141 -1.01 11.40 14.53
CA LEU A 141 -1.67 10.20 15.02
C LEU A 141 -2.59 9.57 13.97
N MET A 142 -3.32 10.36 13.18
CA MET A 142 -4.14 9.85 12.07
C MET A 142 -3.31 9.11 11.02
N ALA A 143 -2.13 9.64 10.67
CA ALA A 143 -1.20 8.98 9.75
C ALA A 143 -0.63 7.68 10.35
N VAL A 144 -0.21 7.71 11.62
CA VAL A 144 0.29 6.52 12.33
C VAL A 144 -0.79 5.44 12.44
N ILE A 145 -2.02 5.81 12.80
CA ILE A 145 -3.13 4.86 12.93
C ILE A 145 -3.52 4.25 11.58
N PHE A 146 -3.41 5.01 10.49
CA PHE A 146 -3.53 4.45 9.14
C PHE A 146 -2.48 3.36 8.89
N LEU A 147 -1.20 3.62 9.21
CA LEU A 147 -0.11 2.63 9.05
C LEU A 147 -0.29 1.41 9.97
N VAL A 148 -0.72 1.61 11.21
CA VAL A 148 -1.08 0.51 12.13
C VAL A 148 -2.22 -0.32 11.55
N GLY A 149 -3.22 0.36 10.98
CA GLY A 149 -4.29 -0.27 10.19
C GLY A 149 -3.72 -1.14 9.09
N MET A 150 -2.83 -0.61 8.24
CA MET A 150 -2.20 -1.37 7.16
C MET A 150 -1.49 -2.64 7.66
N ALA A 151 -0.72 -2.54 8.75
CA ALA A 151 -0.04 -3.68 9.35
C ALA A 151 -1.02 -4.77 9.83
N VAL A 152 -2.08 -4.37 10.53
CA VAL A 152 -3.15 -5.29 10.98
C VAL A 152 -3.88 -5.90 9.78
N GLY A 153 -4.15 -5.11 8.74
CA GLY A 153 -4.76 -5.55 7.49
C GLY A 153 -3.95 -6.62 6.76
N ASN A 154 -2.65 -6.40 6.60
CA ASN A 154 -1.74 -7.34 5.94
C ASN A 154 -1.74 -8.71 6.61
N VAL A 155 -1.71 -8.75 7.94
CA VAL A 155 -1.75 -10.01 8.71
C VAL A 155 -3.16 -10.59 8.70
N GLY A 156 -4.16 -9.80 9.07
CA GLY A 156 -5.54 -10.25 9.27
C GLY A 156 -6.19 -10.74 7.98
N ILE A 157 -6.23 -9.90 6.95
CA ILE A 157 -6.83 -10.23 5.66
C ILE A 157 -5.97 -11.25 4.90
N GLY A 158 -4.64 -11.21 5.05
CA GLY A 158 -3.75 -12.25 4.52
C GLY A 158 -4.08 -13.64 5.07
N LEU A 159 -4.21 -13.77 6.39
CA LEU A 159 -4.63 -15.03 7.03
C LEU A 159 -6.06 -15.43 6.65
N LEU A 160 -6.96 -14.46 6.48
CA LEU A 160 -8.32 -14.71 6.04
C LEU A 160 -8.35 -15.25 4.60
N SER A 161 -7.50 -14.70 3.73
CA SER A 161 -7.32 -15.12 2.34
C SER A 161 -6.86 -16.56 2.22
N ASP A 162 -5.95 -17.00 3.10
CA ASP A 162 -5.55 -18.41 3.16
C ASP A 162 -6.69 -19.33 3.62
N ARG A 163 -7.60 -18.85 4.46
CA ARG A 163 -8.70 -19.66 5.03
C ARG A 163 -9.96 -19.71 4.17
N LEU A 164 -10.41 -18.56 3.66
CA LEU A 164 -11.67 -18.38 2.93
C LEU A 164 -11.50 -18.42 1.41
N GLY A 165 -10.27 -18.24 0.91
CA GLY A 165 -9.97 -18.14 -0.52
C GLY A 165 -9.56 -16.73 -0.94
N ARG A 166 -8.77 -16.66 -2.01
CA ARG A 166 -8.20 -15.40 -2.53
C ARG A 166 -9.31 -14.48 -3.02
N ARG A 167 -10.26 -15.03 -3.77
CA ARG A 167 -11.39 -14.28 -4.34
C ARG A 167 -12.26 -13.67 -3.26
N THR A 168 -12.69 -14.47 -2.29
CA THR A 168 -13.61 -14.04 -1.24
C THR A 168 -12.95 -12.97 -0.35
N ALA A 169 -11.70 -13.20 0.05
CA ALA A 169 -10.98 -12.24 0.89
C ALA A 169 -10.74 -10.90 0.17
N LEU A 170 -10.35 -10.92 -1.11
CA LEU A 170 -10.18 -9.69 -1.89
C LEU A 170 -11.51 -8.93 -2.04
N GLY A 171 -12.58 -9.61 -2.42
CA GLY A 171 -13.91 -9.00 -2.56
C GLY A 171 -14.39 -8.36 -1.26
N CYS A 172 -14.30 -9.08 -0.13
CA CYS A 172 -14.66 -8.55 1.19
C CYS A 172 -13.77 -7.36 1.59
N ALA A 173 -12.46 -7.42 1.35
CA ALA A 173 -11.56 -6.32 1.66
C ALA A 173 -11.89 -5.05 0.85
N LEU A 174 -12.20 -5.19 -0.44
CA LEU A 174 -12.60 -4.06 -1.30
C LEU A 174 -13.97 -3.48 -0.92
N LEU A 175 -14.95 -4.32 -0.56
CA LEU A 175 -16.23 -3.84 -0.02
C LEU A 175 -16.03 -3.08 1.29
N PHE A 176 -15.18 -3.61 2.18
CA PHE A 176 -14.89 -2.97 3.44
C PHE A 176 -14.14 -1.65 3.26
N LEU A 177 -13.20 -1.58 2.31
CA LEU A 177 -12.54 -0.33 1.91
C LEU A 177 -13.55 0.68 1.36
N SER A 178 -14.44 0.24 0.47
CA SER A 178 -15.46 1.12 -0.10
C SER A 178 -16.38 1.69 0.98
N ALA A 179 -16.86 0.84 1.89
CA ALA A 179 -17.76 1.25 2.96
C ALA A 179 -17.07 2.19 3.96
N SER A 180 -15.88 1.81 4.43
CA SER A 180 -15.13 2.62 5.41
C SER A 180 -14.64 3.95 4.83
N GLY A 181 -14.13 3.96 3.59
CA GLY A 181 -13.65 5.18 2.96
C GLY A 181 -14.77 6.17 2.61
N LEU A 182 -15.92 5.69 2.12
CA LEU A 182 -17.07 6.57 1.89
C LEU A 182 -17.70 7.04 3.21
N ALA A 183 -17.79 6.18 4.23
CA ALA A 183 -18.28 6.60 5.53
C ALA A 183 -17.37 7.65 6.20
N SER A 184 -16.05 7.57 5.96
CA SER A 184 -15.09 8.54 6.49
C SER A 184 -15.33 9.97 6.00
N THR A 185 -15.92 10.15 4.81
CA THR A 185 -16.23 11.49 4.27
C THR A 185 -17.40 12.15 4.99
N PHE A 186 -18.03 11.46 5.95
CA PHE A 186 -19.09 11.97 6.82
C PHE A 186 -18.62 12.07 8.28
N SER A 187 -17.33 11.91 8.57
CA SER A 187 -16.83 12.00 9.96
C SER A 187 -17.10 13.39 10.54
N PRO A 188 -17.80 13.51 11.68
CA PRO A 188 -18.13 14.81 12.26
C PRO A 188 -17.01 15.39 13.14
N ASN A 189 -16.05 14.56 13.56
CA ASN A 189 -14.97 14.95 14.46
C ASN A 189 -13.69 14.12 14.22
N ALA A 190 -12.58 14.60 14.79
CA ALA A 190 -11.26 13.98 14.66
C ALA A 190 -11.22 12.51 15.14
N VAL A 191 -11.90 12.17 16.24
CA VAL A 191 -11.91 10.79 16.78
C VAL A 191 -12.55 9.81 15.79
N THR A 192 -13.65 10.22 15.15
CA THR A 192 -14.31 9.40 14.13
C THR A 192 -13.44 9.27 12.89
N ALA A 193 -12.77 10.35 12.48
CA ALA A 193 -11.82 10.33 11.37
C ALA A 193 -10.64 9.38 11.65
N ILE A 194 -10.08 9.39 12.87
CA ILE A 194 -9.03 8.47 13.33
C ILE A 194 -9.49 7.01 13.22
N LEU A 195 -10.69 6.69 13.70
CA LEU A 195 -11.24 5.34 13.59
C LEU A 195 -11.34 4.90 12.12
N PHE A 196 -11.87 5.74 11.25
CA PHE A 196 -11.95 5.42 9.83
C PHE A 196 -10.57 5.29 9.17
N ARG A 197 -9.57 6.07 9.59
CA ARG A 197 -8.19 5.91 9.12
C ARG A 197 -7.62 4.54 9.39
N PHE A 198 -7.89 3.98 10.57
CA PHE A 198 -7.53 2.59 10.88
C PHE A 198 -8.20 1.61 9.91
N LEU A 199 -9.51 1.75 9.69
CA LEU A 199 -10.30 0.85 8.85
C LEU A 199 -9.89 0.91 7.36
N ILE A 200 -9.64 2.11 6.85
CA ILE A 200 -9.16 2.34 5.48
C ILE A 200 -7.76 1.76 5.32
N GLY A 201 -6.85 1.99 6.26
CA GLY A 201 -5.51 1.41 6.25
C GLY A 201 -5.56 -0.12 6.23
N ALA A 202 -6.35 -0.73 7.11
CA ALA A 202 -6.48 -2.19 7.20
C ALA A 202 -7.07 -2.80 5.92
N SER A 203 -8.14 -2.21 5.39
CA SER A 203 -8.81 -2.72 4.20
C SER A 203 -7.99 -2.53 2.92
N SER A 204 -7.37 -1.36 2.73
CA SER A 204 -6.55 -1.05 1.55
C SER A 204 -5.32 -1.96 1.46
N SER A 205 -4.56 -2.09 2.54
CA SER A 205 -3.36 -2.92 2.56
C SER A 205 -3.69 -4.42 2.43
N GLY A 206 -4.75 -4.87 3.13
CA GLY A 206 -5.23 -6.25 3.00
C GLY A 206 -5.74 -6.60 1.59
N ALA A 207 -6.42 -5.67 0.93
CA ALA A 207 -6.83 -5.80 -0.47
C ALA A 207 -5.59 -5.85 -1.39
N TYR A 208 -4.61 -4.97 -1.18
CA TYR A 208 -3.36 -4.94 -1.94
C TYR A 208 -2.61 -6.28 -1.89
N ILE A 209 -2.30 -6.77 -0.69
CA ILE A 209 -1.52 -8.01 -0.54
C ILE A 209 -2.27 -9.22 -1.11
N THR A 210 -3.59 -9.27 -0.91
CA THR A 210 -4.43 -10.36 -1.45
C THR A 210 -4.49 -10.30 -2.97
N SER A 211 -4.66 -9.09 -3.54
CA SER A 211 -4.66 -8.86 -4.97
C SER A 211 -3.32 -9.25 -5.62
N PHE A 212 -2.21 -8.85 -5.00
CA PHE A 212 -0.86 -9.20 -5.46
C PHE A 212 -0.65 -10.72 -5.50
N LEU A 213 -0.96 -11.40 -4.40
CA LEU A 213 -0.85 -12.86 -4.35
C LEU A 213 -1.77 -13.53 -5.37
N PHE A 214 -3.01 -13.08 -5.47
CA PHE A 214 -3.98 -13.67 -6.38
C PHE A 214 -3.57 -13.49 -7.85
N GLY A 215 -3.14 -12.29 -8.24
CA GLY A 215 -2.62 -12.04 -9.59
C GLY A 215 -1.44 -12.94 -9.94
N MET A 216 -0.54 -13.17 -8.99
CA MET A 216 0.61 -14.06 -9.16
C MET A 216 0.22 -15.54 -9.23
N GLU A 217 -0.88 -15.95 -8.61
CA GLU A 217 -1.42 -17.30 -8.65
C GLU A 217 -2.23 -17.59 -9.94
N VAL A 218 -2.79 -16.55 -10.58
CA VAL A 218 -3.54 -16.64 -11.85
C VAL A 218 -2.62 -16.78 -13.07
N VAL A 219 -1.44 -16.17 -13.01
CA VAL A 219 -0.46 -16.18 -14.10
C VAL A 219 0.46 -17.39 -14.01
N GLY A 220 0.84 -17.94 -15.17
CA GLY A 220 1.78 -19.05 -15.26
C GLY A 220 3.18 -18.73 -14.73
N PRO A 221 3.96 -19.75 -14.32
CA PRO A 221 5.25 -19.59 -13.63
C PRO A 221 6.27 -18.76 -14.43
N LYS A 222 6.28 -18.89 -15.78
CA LYS A 222 7.20 -18.14 -16.66
C LYS A 222 6.92 -16.65 -16.72
N LYS A 223 5.65 -16.24 -16.56
CA LYS A 223 5.21 -14.85 -16.67
C LYS A 223 4.97 -14.18 -15.31
N ARG A 224 5.05 -14.94 -14.22
CA ARG A 224 4.84 -14.46 -12.85
C ARG A 224 5.71 -13.25 -12.50
N MET A 225 7.01 -13.27 -12.76
CA MET A 225 7.89 -12.13 -12.45
C MET A 225 7.43 -10.86 -13.19
N PHE A 226 7.12 -10.99 -14.48
CA PHE A 226 6.67 -9.87 -15.31
C PHE A 226 5.32 -9.30 -14.84
N ALA A 227 4.39 -10.18 -14.46
CA ALA A 227 3.13 -9.79 -13.84
C ALA A 227 3.34 -8.94 -12.58
N GLY A 228 4.20 -9.40 -11.66
CA GLY A 228 4.55 -8.61 -10.46
C GLY A 228 5.12 -7.24 -10.79
N ILE A 229 6.04 -7.16 -11.76
CA ILE A 229 6.64 -5.90 -12.22
C ILE A 229 5.56 -4.95 -12.77
N ILE A 230 4.63 -5.43 -13.61
CA ILE A 230 3.54 -4.60 -14.11
C ILE A 230 2.69 -4.04 -12.96
N MET A 231 2.33 -4.87 -11.98
CA MET A 231 1.54 -4.41 -10.83
C MET A 231 2.25 -3.29 -10.05
N HIS A 232 3.58 -3.36 -9.91
CA HIS A 232 4.37 -2.28 -9.31
C HIS A 232 4.39 -1.00 -10.15
N PHE A 233 4.42 -1.09 -11.49
CA PHE A 233 4.25 0.10 -12.34
C PHE A 233 2.88 0.75 -12.17
N PHE A 234 1.82 -0.05 -12.01
CA PHE A 234 0.48 0.47 -11.72
C PHE A 234 0.35 1.08 -10.32
N TYR A 235 1.13 0.57 -9.36
CA TYR A 235 1.26 1.20 -8.04
C TYR A 235 1.92 2.59 -8.18
N ALA A 236 3.07 2.69 -8.86
CA ALA A 236 3.75 3.96 -9.12
C ALA A 236 2.87 4.97 -9.88
N ALA A 237 2.10 4.49 -10.87
CA ALA A 237 1.12 5.30 -11.59
C ALA A 237 -0.01 5.81 -10.67
N GLY A 238 -0.43 5.00 -9.70
CA GLY A 238 -1.38 5.43 -8.66
C GLY A 238 -0.80 6.54 -7.78
N SER A 239 0.47 6.43 -7.38
CA SER A 239 1.17 7.44 -6.59
C SER A 239 1.21 8.79 -7.33
N CYS A 240 1.59 8.78 -8.60
CA CYS A 240 1.56 9.98 -9.46
C CYS A 240 0.13 10.51 -9.66
N GLY A 241 -0.83 9.61 -9.87
CA GLY A 241 -2.24 9.94 -10.04
C GLY A 241 -2.85 10.60 -8.81
N ALA A 242 -2.40 10.22 -7.61
CA ALA A 242 -2.86 10.82 -6.35
C ALA A 242 -2.58 12.32 -6.30
N SER A 243 -1.39 12.76 -6.70
CA SER A 243 -1.05 14.18 -6.81
C SER A 243 -1.97 14.93 -7.76
N GLY A 244 -2.26 14.34 -8.93
CA GLY A 244 -3.16 14.94 -9.91
C GLY A 244 -4.61 15.04 -9.40
N ILE A 245 -5.11 14.00 -8.72
CA ILE A 245 -6.45 13.99 -8.14
C ILE A 245 -6.53 14.98 -6.97
N ALA A 246 -5.51 15.04 -6.10
CA ALA A 246 -5.45 15.99 -4.99
C ALA A 246 -5.38 17.45 -5.48
N TYR A 247 -4.66 17.71 -6.58
CA TYR A 247 -4.63 19.03 -7.20
C TYR A 247 -6.01 19.44 -7.75
N ALA A 248 -6.75 18.49 -8.34
CA ALA A 248 -8.10 18.74 -8.83
C ALA A 248 -9.15 18.82 -7.72
N LEU A 249 -8.98 18.07 -6.64
CA LEU A 249 -9.90 17.94 -5.50
C LEU A 249 -9.18 18.33 -4.21
N ARG A 250 -9.11 19.63 -3.95
CA ARG A 250 -8.37 20.24 -2.84
C ARG A 250 -9.08 20.16 -1.48
N HIS A 251 -10.27 19.55 -1.43
CA HIS A 251 -11.00 19.28 -0.20
C HIS A 251 -10.91 17.78 0.14
N TRP A 252 -10.45 17.47 1.35
CA TRP A 252 -10.18 16.08 1.72
C TRP A 252 -11.39 15.14 1.64
N ARG A 253 -12.62 15.61 1.89
CA ARG A 253 -13.84 14.79 1.81
C ARG A 253 -14.06 14.32 0.36
N TYR A 254 -13.94 15.23 -0.61
CA TYR A 254 -14.08 14.89 -2.02
C TYR A 254 -12.91 14.06 -2.53
N LEU A 255 -11.69 14.37 -2.10
CA LEU A 255 -10.50 13.57 -2.42
C LEU A 255 -10.68 12.12 -1.93
N GLN A 256 -11.05 11.92 -0.67
CA GLN A 256 -11.26 10.60 -0.08
C GLN A 256 -12.41 9.83 -0.76
N ALA A 257 -13.50 10.51 -1.10
CA ALA A 257 -14.59 9.91 -1.88
C ALA A 257 -14.11 9.45 -3.25
N ALA A 258 -13.40 10.30 -3.98
CA ALA A 258 -12.94 10.04 -5.35
C ALA A 258 -11.96 8.87 -5.42
N ILE A 259 -11.00 8.78 -4.49
CA ILE A 259 -10.04 7.66 -4.45
C ILE A 259 -10.68 6.36 -3.95
N THR A 260 -11.78 6.43 -3.19
CA THR A 260 -12.44 5.24 -2.63
C THR A 260 -13.51 4.68 -3.56
N ALA A 261 -14.24 5.53 -4.30
CA ALA A 261 -15.38 5.13 -5.13
C ALA A 261 -15.08 3.98 -6.11
N PRO A 262 -13.91 3.92 -6.78
CA PRO A 262 -13.56 2.80 -7.65
C PRO A 262 -13.51 1.43 -6.94
N ALA A 263 -13.28 1.40 -5.62
CA ALA A 263 -13.19 0.17 -4.83
C ALA A 263 -14.46 -0.69 -4.94
N LEU A 264 -15.65 -0.07 -4.98
CA LEU A 264 -16.92 -0.78 -5.10
C LEU A 264 -17.03 -1.53 -6.44
N LEU A 265 -16.63 -0.87 -7.53
CA LEU A 265 -16.65 -1.46 -8.86
C LEU A 265 -15.66 -2.63 -8.95
N LEU A 266 -14.44 -2.45 -8.42
CA LEU A 266 -13.44 -3.50 -8.36
C LEU A 266 -13.88 -4.67 -7.46
N ALA A 267 -14.59 -4.36 -6.38
CA ALA A 267 -15.20 -5.38 -5.54
C ALA A 267 -16.12 -6.22 -6.41
N VAL A 268 -17.18 -5.64 -7.01
CA VAL A 268 -18.14 -6.36 -7.86
C VAL A 268 -17.43 -7.18 -8.96
N TYR A 269 -16.41 -6.60 -9.59
CA TYR A 269 -15.65 -7.28 -10.63
C TYR A 269 -14.89 -8.52 -10.12
N THR A 270 -14.42 -8.51 -8.87
CA THR A 270 -13.72 -9.64 -8.23
C THR A 270 -14.57 -10.90 -8.18
N TRP A 271 -15.89 -10.80 -8.03
CA TRP A 271 -16.78 -11.98 -8.02
C TRP A 271 -16.88 -12.68 -9.38
N THR A 272 -16.52 -12.00 -10.47
CA THR A 272 -16.49 -12.59 -11.83
C THR A 272 -15.24 -13.45 -12.09
N VAL A 273 -14.24 -13.33 -11.22
CA VAL A 273 -12.98 -14.06 -11.31
C VAL A 273 -13.14 -15.43 -10.63
N PRO A 274 -12.69 -16.54 -11.23
CA PRO A 274 -12.70 -17.84 -10.55
C PRO A 274 -11.66 -17.87 -9.43
N GLU A 275 -11.89 -18.71 -8.42
CA GLU A 275 -10.96 -18.87 -7.31
C GLU A 275 -9.60 -19.45 -7.75
N SER A 276 -8.55 -19.17 -6.98
CA SER A 276 -7.20 -19.67 -7.25
C SER A 276 -7.12 -21.20 -7.29
N ILE A 277 -6.61 -21.74 -8.41
CA ILE A 277 -6.34 -23.17 -8.59
C ILE A 277 -5.39 -23.68 -7.49
N ARG A 278 -4.39 -22.87 -7.11
CA ARG A 278 -3.41 -23.21 -6.08
C ARG A 278 -4.06 -23.31 -4.70
N TRP A 279 -4.93 -22.36 -4.39
CA TRP A 279 -5.69 -22.39 -3.15
C TRP A 279 -6.64 -23.59 -3.11
N LEU A 280 -7.39 -23.85 -4.18
CA LEU A 280 -8.31 -25.00 -4.28
C LEU A 280 -7.57 -26.34 -4.06
N LEU A 281 -6.41 -26.51 -4.70
CA LEU A 281 -5.56 -27.68 -4.51
C LEU A 281 -5.05 -27.81 -3.06
N SER A 282 -4.62 -26.70 -2.46
CA SER A 282 -4.15 -26.68 -1.06
C SER A 282 -5.23 -27.11 -0.05
N ARG A 283 -6.51 -26.88 -0.40
CA ARG A 283 -7.69 -27.26 0.38
C ARG A 283 -8.23 -28.65 0.04
N GLY A 284 -7.57 -29.39 -0.85
CA GLY A 284 -8.01 -30.71 -1.31
C GLY A 284 -9.22 -30.70 -2.25
N ARG A 285 -9.67 -29.51 -2.70
CA ARG A 285 -10.81 -29.33 -3.61
C ARG A 285 -10.40 -29.56 -5.07
N LYS A 286 -9.99 -30.80 -5.37
CA LYS A 286 -9.43 -31.19 -6.68
C LYS A 286 -10.43 -31.04 -7.82
N GLU A 287 -11.69 -31.42 -7.61
CA GLU A 287 -12.75 -31.30 -8.63
C GLU A 287 -13.01 -29.85 -9.02
N ASP A 288 -13.10 -28.95 -8.03
CA ASP A 288 -13.26 -27.51 -8.29
C ASP A 288 -12.05 -26.94 -9.04
N ALA A 289 -10.84 -27.38 -8.68
CA ALA A 289 -9.62 -26.98 -9.37
C ALA A 289 -9.62 -27.43 -10.85
N LYS A 290 -10.11 -28.65 -11.15
CA LYS A 290 -10.28 -29.14 -12.53
C LYS A 290 -11.29 -28.30 -13.31
N LEU A 291 -12.44 -27.96 -12.71
CA LEU A 291 -13.47 -27.14 -13.34
C LEU A 291 -12.95 -25.75 -13.69
N VAL A 292 -12.24 -25.10 -12.76
CA VAL A 292 -11.60 -23.80 -13.01
C VAL A 292 -10.55 -23.92 -14.11
N ALA A 293 -9.67 -24.92 -14.03
CA ALA A 293 -8.62 -25.12 -15.04
C ALA A 293 -9.19 -25.36 -16.45
N LYS A 294 -10.27 -26.16 -16.55
CA LYS A 294 -11.00 -26.39 -17.80
C LYS A 294 -11.57 -25.08 -18.37
N GLY A 295 -12.23 -24.28 -17.53
CA GLY A 295 -12.78 -22.98 -17.95
C GLY A 295 -11.70 -22.00 -18.43
N VAL A 296 -10.57 -21.92 -17.72
CA VAL A 296 -9.42 -21.08 -18.11
C VAL A 296 -8.82 -21.56 -19.44
N ALA A 297 -8.59 -22.86 -19.60
CA ALA A 297 -8.06 -23.42 -20.83
C ALA A 297 -8.98 -23.13 -22.03
N GLN A 298 -10.29 -23.32 -21.88
CA GLN A 298 -11.28 -23.02 -22.91
C GLN A 298 -11.25 -21.54 -23.34
N GLN A 299 -11.23 -20.61 -22.39
CA GLN A 299 -11.16 -19.18 -22.70
C GLN A 299 -9.84 -18.79 -23.39
N ASN A 300 -8.76 -19.50 -23.08
CA ASN A 300 -7.46 -19.34 -23.73
C ASN A 300 -7.34 -20.06 -25.07
N GLY A 301 -8.38 -20.77 -25.53
CA GLY A 301 -8.34 -21.57 -26.75
C GLY A 301 -7.37 -22.76 -26.65
N ARG A 302 -7.15 -23.28 -25.44
CA ARG A 302 -6.25 -24.39 -25.14
C ARG A 302 -7.00 -25.58 -24.58
N HIS A 303 -6.38 -26.76 -24.65
CA HIS A 303 -6.92 -27.99 -24.08
C HIS A 303 -5.86 -28.67 -23.20
N ILE A 304 -6.27 -29.10 -22.00
CA ILE A 304 -5.41 -29.84 -21.07
C ILE A 304 -5.40 -31.32 -21.49
N LYS A 305 -4.22 -31.94 -21.59
CA LYS A 305 -4.05 -33.29 -22.17
C LYS A 305 -4.72 -34.39 -21.34
N SER A 306 -4.59 -34.34 -20.02
CA SER A 306 -5.28 -35.22 -19.07
C SER A 306 -5.58 -34.44 -17.79
N TYR A 307 -6.81 -34.57 -17.30
CA TYR A 307 -7.24 -33.98 -16.03
C TYR A 307 -6.92 -34.89 -14.84
N ASP A 308 -6.49 -36.13 -15.07
CA ASP A 308 -6.09 -37.09 -14.02
C ASP A 308 -4.84 -36.62 -13.27
N ILE A 309 -4.09 -35.68 -13.86
CA ILE A 309 -2.95 -35.02 -13.22
C ILE A 309 -3.38 -34.37 -11.89
N PHE A 310 -4.61 -33.83 -11.81
CA PHE A 310 -5.16 -33.25 -10.58
C PHE A 310 -5.43 -34.30 -9.50
N ASP A 311 -5.77 -35.54 -9.90
CA ASP A 311 -6.02 -36.64 -8.97
C ASP A 311 -4.72 -37.24 -8.46
N ASN A 312 -3.74 -37.40 -9.36
CA ASN A 312 -2.41 -37.93 -9.08
C ASN A 312 -1.52 -36.97 -8.29
N LEU A 313 -1.85 -35.68 -8.28
CA LEU A 313 -1.22 -34.68 -7.43
C LEU A 313 -1.41 -35.08 -5.94
N LYS A 314 -0.34 -35.62 -5.35
CA LYS A 314 -0.23 -35.88 -3.90
C LYS A 314 -0.06 -34.56 -3.14
N VAL A 315 -1.02 -33.66 -3.25
CA VAL A 315 -1.08 -32.48 -2.38
C VAL A 315 -1.57 -32.98 -1.03
N ASP A 316 -0.67 -33.01 -0.05
CA ASP A 316 -1.06 -33.23 1.34
C ASP A 316 -1.97 -32.05 1.69
N ALA A 317 -3.30 -32.28 1.70
CA ALA A 317 -4.26 -31.24 2.05
C ALA A 317 -3.83 -30.68 3.41
N VAL A 318 -3.52 -29.39 3.46
CA VAL A 318 -2.97 -28.79 4.69
C VAL A 318 -4.03 -28.99 5.78
N PRO A 319 -3.74 -29.74 6.86
CA PRO A 319 -4.75 -30.06 7.84
C PRO A 319 -5.31 -28.76 8.42
N GLN A 320 -6.64 -28.57 8.33
CA GLN A 320 -7.37 -27.42 8.88
C GLN A 320 -7.05 -27.11 10.35
N LYS A 321 -6.54 -28.12 11.09
CA LYS A 321 -6.14 -28.07 12.49
C LYS A 321 -4.61 -28.15 12.68
N SER A 322 -3.83 -27.36 11.94
CA SER A 322 -2.45 -27.04 12.36
C SER A 322 -2.50 -26.16 13.63
N LYS A 323 -2.89 -26.75 14.77
CA LYS A 323 -2.74 -26.17 16.10
C LYS A 323 -1.24 -26.13 16.40
N GLY A 324 -0.57 -25.10 15.89
CA GLY A 324 0.85 -24.87 16.09
C GLY A 324 1.66 -24.69 14.81
N ILE A 325 1.18 -23.93 13.83
CA ILE A 325 2.01 -23.56 12.66
C ILE A 325 3.31 -22.88 13.13
N LEU A 326 3.21 -22.04 14.17
CA LEU A 326 4.36 -21.47 14.85
C LEU A 326 5.22 -22.57 15.48
N LYS A 327 4.62 -23.48 16.26
CA LYS A 327 5.34 -24.59 16.92
C LYS A 327 6.06 -25.51 15.92
N GLU A 328 5.49 -25.75 14.75
CA GLU A 328 6.09 -26.46 13.61
C GLU A 328 7.23 -25.65 12.98
N LEU A 329 7.04 -24.34 12.82
CA LEU A 329 8.04 -23.43 12.29
C LEU A 329 9.29 -23.39 13.18
N TRP A 330 9.11 -23.32 14.50
CA TRP A 330 10.20 -23.37 15.49
C TRP A 330 11.03 -24.66 15.45
N LYS A 331 10.48 -25.77 14.91
CA LYS A 331 11.26 -27.01 14.71
C LYS A 331 12.30 -26.89 13.59
N THR A 332 12.21 -25.87 12.73
CA THR A 332 13.13 -25.63 11.61
C THR A 332 13.85 -24.30 11.81
N PRO A 333 14.92 -24.25 12.64
CA PRO A 333 15.57 -22.99 13.02
C PRO A 333 16.12 -22.22 11.82
N ARG A 334 16.56 -22.93 10.77
CA ARG A 334 16.99 -22.30 9.52
C ARG A 334 15.87 -21.51 8.85
N LEU A 335 14.64 -22.02 8.84
CA LEU A 335 13.50 -21.33 8.23
C LEU A 335 13.08 -20.11 9.07
N VAL A 336 13.05 -20.26 10.39
CA VAL A 336 12.81 -19.15 11.33
C VAL A 336 13.84 -18.04 11.13
N PHE A 337 15.13 -18.37 11.03
CA PHE A 337 16.18 -17.39 10.80
C PHE A 337 15.96 -16.59 9.50
N HIS A 338 15.65 -17.26 8.39
CA HIS A 338 15.37 -16.56 7.13
C HIS A 338 14.09 -15.72 7.21
N MET A 339 13.05 -16.20 7.91
CA MET A 339 11.82 -15.44 8.12
C MET A 339 12.10 -14.15 8.91
N VAL A 340 12.76 -14.26 10.06
CA VAL A 340 13.10 -13.11 10.92
C VAL A 340 13.99 -12.13 10.16
N LEU A 341 15.02 -12.61 9.48
CA LEU A 341 15.91 -11.75 8.68
C LEU A 341 15.16 -11.01 7.57
N LEU A 342 14.31 -11.71 6.81
CA LEU A 342 13.52 -11.09 5.74
C LEU A 342 12.49 -10.10 6.30
N SER A 343 11.88 -10.39 7.46
CA SER A 343 10.96 -9.48 8.13
C SER A 343 11.66 -8.21 8.63
N LEU A 344 12.87 -8.33 9.19
CA LEU A 344 13.68 -7.17 9.61
C LEU A 344 14.09 -6.32 8.41
N ILE A 345 14.59 -6.97 7.36
CA ILE A 345 14.96 -6.28 6.11
C ILE A 345 13.74 -5.55 5.54
N TRP A 346 12.60 -6.23 5.42
CA TRP A 346 11.37 -5.62 4.91
C TRP A 346 10.93 -4.43 5.76
N GLY A 347 10.95 -4.57 7.09
CA GLY A 347 10.61 -3.48 8.00
C GLY A 347 11.51 -2.26 7.86
N LEU A 348 12.81 -2.46 7.64
CA LEU A 348 13.75 -1.36 7.37
C LEU A 348 13.44 -0.66 6.04
N VAL A 349 13.19 -1.43 4.97
CA VAL A 349 12.82 -0.86 3.66
C VAL A 349 11.54 -0.05 3.75
N GLU A 350 10.51 -0.59 4.40
CA GLU A 350 9.23 0.10 4.61
C GLU A 350 9.41 1.37 5.46
N ALA A 351 10.17 1.31 6.55
CA ALA A 351 10.43 2.49 7.38
C ALA A 351 11.13 3.61 6.61
N THR A 352 12.13 3.28 5.78
CA THR A 352 12.79 4.25 4.91
C THR A 352 11.85 4.79 3.85
N TRP A 353 11.08 3.92 3.18
CA TRP A 353 10.15 4.33 2.13
C TRP A 353 9.03 5.23 2.69
N PHE A 354 8.39 4.83 3.79
CA PHE A 354 7.37 5.64 4.46
C PHE A 354 7.94 6.97 4.96
N GLY A 355 9.16 6.99 5.51
CA GLY A 355 9.81 8.20 5.99
C GLY A 355 10.03 9.24 4.88
N ILE A 356 10.53 8.81 3.72
CA ILE A 356 10.76 9.70 2.57
C ILE A 356 9.43 10.20 2.00
N SER A 357 8.47 9.29 1.79
CA SER A 357 7.18 9.60 1.16
C SER A 357 6.28 10.48 2.04
N LEU A 358 6.26 10.29 3.36
CA LEU A 358 5.49 11.15 4.26
C LEU A 358 6.15 12.51 4.47
N ASN A 359 7.48 12.59 4.37
CA ASN A 359 8.20 13.86 4.51
C ASN A 359 8.16 14.72 3.25
N SER A 360 7.65 14.23 2.12
CA SER A 360 7.60 15.00 0.87
C SER A 360 6.72 16.26 0.97
N GLY A 361 5.79 16.30 1.93
CA GLY A 361 4.97 17.47 2.22
C GLY A 361 5.72 18.59 2.96
N ASN A 362 6.87 18.30 3.56
CA ASN A 362 7.70 19.26 4.28
C ASN A 362 8.81 19.87 3.41
N ILE A 363 8.92 19.44 2.15
CA ILE A 363 9.85 20.01 1.18
C ILE A 363 9.24 21.32 0.68
N GLU A 364 10.04 22.38 0.61
CA GLU A 364 9.61 23.68 0.07
C GLU A 364 9.06 23.54 -1.37
N GLY A 365 8.12 24.42 -1.73
CA GLY A 365 7.41 24.37 -3.00
C GLY A 365 6.05 23.66 -2.93
N SER A 366 5.55 23.21 -4.09
CA SER A 366 4.21 22.64 -4.19
C SER A 366 4.17 21.18 -3.70
N ILE A 367 3.37 20.89 -2.67
CA ILE A 367 3.12 19.53 -2.18
C ILE A 367 2.70 18.56 -3.29
N PHE A 368 1.93 19.03 -4.28
CA PHE A 368 1.48 18.22 -5.41
C PHE A 368 2.64 17.79 -6.30
N VAL A 369 3.55 18.73 -6.63
CA VAL A 369 4.73 18.46 -7.46
C VAL A 369 5.72 17.60 -6.70
N ASN A 370 5.98 17.91 -5.44
CA ASN A 370 6.92 17.17 -4.60
C ASN A 370 6.51 15.70 -4.49
N TYR A 371 5.24 15.42 -4.18
CA TYR A 371 4.74 14.05 -4.13
C TYR A 371 4.69 13.38 -5.51
N PHE A 372 4.37 14.13 -6.59
CA PHE A 372 4.39 13.60 -7.96
C PHE A 372 5.79 13.12 -8.35
N LEU A 373 6.83 13.87 -8.00
CA LEU A 373 8.23 13.50 -8.24
C LEU A 373 8.62 12.24 -7.46
N VAL A 374 8.18 12.11 -6.20
CA VAL A 374 8.36 10.87 -5.42
C VAL A 374 7.75 9.67 -6.15
N GLY A 375 6.51 9.79 -6.63
CA GLY A 375 5.87 8.76 -7.44
C GLY A 375 6.59 8.48 -8.77
N LEU A 376 7.10 9.52 -9.42
CA LEU A 376 7.78 9.40 -10.72
C LEU A 376 9.10 8.62 -10.60
N ILE A 377 9.82 8.78 -9.49
CA ILE A 377 11.09 8.07 -9.22
C ILE A 377 10.88 6.56 -9.06
N GLU A 378 9.67 6.10 -8.72
CA GLU A 378 9.39 4.66 -8.64
C GLU A 378 9.47 3.95 -10.00
N PHE A 379 9.20 4.65 -11.11
CA PHE A 379 9.29 4.06 -12.45
C PHE A 379 10.71 3.58 -12.82
N PRO A 380 11.76 4.43 -12.78
CA PRO A 380 13.12 3.99 -13.03
C PRO A 380 13.60 3.00 -11.96
N ALA A 381 13.14 3.11 -10.71
CA ALA A 381 13.45 2.14 -9.67
C ALA A 381 12.89 0.73 -10.01
N ASN A 382 11.66 0.65 -10.52
CA ASN A 382 11.04 -0.60 -10.95
C ASN A 382 11.76 -1.24 -12.15
N CYS A 383 12.42 -0.46 -13.00
CA CYS A 383 13.23 -0.99 -14.10
C CYS A 383 14.41 -1.86 -13.61
N VAL A 384 14.92 -1.64 -12.39
CA VAL A 384 15.97 -2.48 -11.79
C VAL A 384 15.51 -3.93 -11.67
N LEU A 385 14.20 -4.20 -11.54
CA LEU A 385 13.67 -5.55 -11.43
C LEU A 385 13.92 -6.40 -12.69
N PHE A 386 14.06 -5.79 -13.87
CA PHE A 386 14.42 -6.51 -15.10
C PHE A 386 15.83 -7.10 -15.07
N THR A 387 16.71 -6.57 -14.22
CA THR A 387 18.09 -7.03 -14.08
C THR A 387 18.17 -8.37 -13.32
N ILE A 388 17.12 -8.76 -12.60
CA ILE A 388 17.07 -9.96 -11.74
C ILE A 388 17.32 -11.25 -12.53
N ASN A 389 16.79 -11.34 -13.76
CA ASN A 389 17.00 -12.52 -14.60
C ASN A 389 18.46 -12.66 -15.09
N ARG A 390 19.21 -11.55 -15.14
CA ARG A 390 20.59 -11.52 -15.65
C ARG A 390 21.63 -11.67 -14.54
N TYR A 391 21.48 -10.91 -13.45
CA TYR A 391 22.47 -10.84 -12.37
C TYR A 391 22.05 -11.58 -11.10
N GLY A 392 20.89 -12.25 -11.12
CA GLY A 392 20.29 -12.86 -9.95
C GLY A 392 19.67 -11.83 -9.00
N ARG A 393 19.06 -12.31 -7.91
CA ARG A 393 18.31 -11.45 -6.97
C ARG A 393 19.20 -10.70 -5.97
N LYS A 394 20.32 -11.29 -5.55
CA LYS A 394 21.14 -10.79 -4.45
C LYS A 394 21.90 -9.52 -4.81
N ILE A 395 22.49 -9.46 -6.00
CA ILE A 395 23.35 -8.35 -6.42
C ILE A 395 22.53 -7.04 -6.54
N PRO A 396 21.43 -6.98 -7.33
CA PRO A 396 20.63 -5.76 -7.42
C PRO A 396 20.12 -5.31 -6.05
N PHE A 397 19.68 -6.25 -5.20
CA PHE A 397 19.17 -5.95 -3.88
C PHE A 397 20.21 -5.30 -2.95
N VAL A 398 21.43 -5.84 -2.87
CA VAL A 398 22.48 -5.28 -2.01
C VAL A 398 22.95 -3.93 -2.55
N LEU A 399 23.12 -3.80 -3.87
CA LEU A 399 23.57 -2.54 -4.48
C LEU A 399 22.59 -1.39 -4.24
N THR A 400 21.29 -1.63 -4.41
CA THR A 400 20.28 -0.58 -4.18
C THR A 400 20.17 -0.21 -2.71
N MET A 401 20.31 -1.16 -1.79
CA MET A 401 20.32 -0.89 -0.34
C MET A 401 21.54 -0.06 0.07
N VAL A 402 22.74 -0.39 -0.41
CA VAL A 402 23.95 0.38 -0.12
C VAL A 402 23.85 1.79 -0.72
N LEU A 403 23.36 1.90 -1.96
CA LEU A 403 23.13 3.19 -2.60
C LEU A 403 22.13 4.05 -1.83
N CYS A 404 21.00 3.48 -1.40
CA CYS A 404 20.01 4.17 -0.58
C CYS A 404 20.63 4.67 0.73
N GLY A 405 21.39 3.83 1.44
CA GLY A 405 22.10 4.24 2.66
C GLY A 405 23.09 5.38 2.43
N MET A 406 23.88 5.33 1.35
CA MET A 406 24.80 6.43 1.01
C MET A 406 24.07 7.73 0.70
N LEU A 407 22.95 7.68 -0.03
CA LEU A 407 22.16 8.86 -0.37
C LEU A 407 21.46 9.45 0.86
N CYS A 408 20.89 8.63 1.75
CA CYS A 408 20.33 9.09 3.01
C CYS A 408 21.38 9.69 3.95
N LEU A 409 22.62 9.18 3.93
CA LEU A 409 23.73 9.83 4.64
C LEU A 409 24.16 11.13 3.97
N SER A 410 24.03 11.26 2.65
CA SER A 410 24.40 12.49 1.95
C SER A 410 23.50 13.68 2.29
N THR A 411 22.23 13.46 2.66
CA THR A 411 21.32 14.54 3.02
C THR A 411 21.73 15.25 4.31
N THR A 412 22.36 14.55 5.26
CA THR A 412 22.90 15.20 6.47
C THR A 412 24.10 16.10 6.16
N PHE A 413 24.91 15.75 5.15
CA PHE A 413 25.97 16.65 4.67
C PHE A 413 25.40 17.91 4.03
N VAL A 414 24.28 17.81 3.31
CA VAL A 414 23.61 19.02 2.79
C VAL A 414 23.22 19.90 3.97
N GLU A 415 22.46 19.40 4.93
CA GLU A 415 22.03 20.18 6.10
C GLU A 415 23.20 20.81 6.88
N LEU A 416 24.28 20.06 7.13
CA LEU A 416 25.46 20.54 7.85
C LEU A 416 26.26 21.62 7.11
N TYR A 417 26.33 21.57 5.78
CA TYR A 417 27.18 22.47 4.99
C TYR A 417 26.41 23.57 4.26
N THR A 418 25.08 23.46 4.11
CA THR A 418 24.23 24.51 3.51
C THR A 418 23.46 25.35 4.53
N GLY A 419 23.61 25.07 5.83
CA GLY A 419 23.15 25.84 7.01
C GLY A 419 22.04 26.87 6.81
N GLU A 420 20.84 26.59 7.36
CA GLU A 420 19.66 27.44 7.68
C GLU A 420 19.29 28.72 6.88
N GLY A 421 19.99 29.11 5.80
CA GLY A 421 19.82 30.46 5.24
C GLY A 421 20.01 30.63 3.73
N ASN A 422 20.31 29.59 2.95
CA ASN A 422 20.80 29.81 1.56
C ASN A 422 20.04 29.12 0.43
N PHE A 423 18.81 28.64 0.63
CA PHE A 423 17.91 28.32 -0.49
C PHE A 423 16.47 28.67 -0.13
N LYS A 424 15.98 29.79 -0.65
CA LYS A 424 14.57 29.93 -1.05
C LYS A 424 14.54 29.53 -2.52
N PHE A 425 13.90 28.42 -2.87
CA PHE A 425 13.65 28.04 -4.27
C PHE A 425 12.26 28.48 -4.73
#